data_AF-A0A356T3A3-F1
#
_entry.id   AF-A0A356T3A3-F1
#
_cell.length_a   1.000
_cell.length_b   1.000
_cell.length_c   1.000
_cell.angle_alpha   90.00
_cell.angle_beta   90.00
_cell.angle_gamma   90.00
#
_symmetry.space_group_name_H-M   'P 1'
#
loop_
_entity.id
_entity.type
_entity.pdbx_description
1 polymer ?
#
loop_
_entity_poly.entity_id
_entity_poly.type
_entity_poly.pdbx_seq_one_letter_code
_entity_poly.pdbx_strand_id
1 'polypeptide(L)'
;MRRQFALPEFDVKYLDTTGIDWETIVEPRDSRWLLLSSWPVPAGYTAERVTVALLIPAGYPDSQIDMAYFDPHLARQDGKAIGALATHNLDGRTFQRWSRHRTKQAPWRPGEDDVSSHLALVDDWLERELLK
;
A
#
# COMPACT_ATOMS: atom_id res chain seq x y z
N MET A 1 4.86 -15.39 10.16
CA MET A 1 4.93 -14.11 9.45
C MET A 1 6.00 -13.23 10.05
N ARG A 2 6.74 -12.47 9.23
CA ARG A 2 7.87 -11.63 9.68
C ARG A 2 7.39 -10.37 10.38
N ARG A 3 8.07 -10.04 11.50
CA ARG A 3 7.80 -8.88 12.37
C ARG A 3 9.10 -8.16 12.72
N GLN A 4 9.82 -7.66 11.71
CA GLN A 4 11.17 -7.10 11.89
C GLN A 4 11.19 -5.71 12.56
N PHE A 5 10.05 -5.01 12.61
CA PHE A 5 9.87 -3.80 13.41
C PHE A 5 8.42 -3.77 13.95
N ALA A 6 8.20 -2.98 15.01
CA ALA A 6 6.87 -2.80 15.59
C ALA A 6 6.11 -1.65 14.91
N LEU A 7 4.82 -1.89 14.65
CA LEU A 7 3.86 -0.82 14.33
C LEU A 7 3.18 -0.33 15.62
N PRO A 8 2.63 0.88 15.62
CA PRO A 8 1.71 1.33 16.67
C PRO A 8 0.56 0.35 16.92
N GLU A 9 0.07 0.29 18.16
CA GLU A 9 -0.96 -0.67 18.57
C GLU A 9 -2.28 -0.50 17.79
N PHE A 10 -2.64 0.73 17.42
CA PHE A 10 -3.85 0.99 16.63
C PHE A 10 -3.78 0.39 15.22
N ASP A 11 -2.61 0.42 14.57
CA ASP A 11 -2.42 -0.21 13.27
C ASP A 11 -2.48 -1.72 13.38
N VAL A 12 -1.83 -2.30 14.40
CA VAL A 12 -1.87 -3.75 14.65
C VAL A 12 -3.31 -4.21 14.85
N LYS A 13 -4.09 -3.50 15.68
CA LYS A 13 -5.51 -3.79 15.90
C LYS A 13 -6.30 -3.75 14.59
N TYR A 14 -6.12 -2.71 13.78
CA TYR A 14 -6.79 -2.60 12.49
C TYR A 14 -6.39 -3.75 11.57
N LEU A 15 -5.10 -4.00 11.38
CA LEU A 15 -4.58 -5.04 10.50
C LEU A 15 -5.09 -6.42 10.90
N ASP A 16 -5.13 -6.73 12.19
CA ASP A 16 -5.67 -8.01 12.69
C ASP A 16 -7.17 -8.15 12.42
N THR A 17 -7.94 -7.05 12.37
CA THR A 17 -9.38 -7.09 12.03
C THR A 17 -9.65 -7.34 10.55
N THR A 18 -8.67 -7.08 9.67
CA THR A 18 -8.84 -7.32 8.23
C THR A 18 -8.90 -8.80 7.87
N GLY A 19 -8.41 -9.69 8.75
CA GLY A 19 -8.22 -11.11 8.45
C GLY A 19 -7.17 -11.38 7.37
N ILE A 20 -6.44 -10.33 6.95
CA ILE A 20 -5.37 -10.41 5.97
C ILE A 20 -4.04 -10.59 6.70
N ASP A 21 -3.34 -11.62 6.27
CA ASP A 21 -1.97 -11.90 6.64
C ASP A 21 -1.04 -10.75 6.25
N TRP A 22 -0.43 -10.12 7.26
CA TRP A 22 0.49 -8.99 7.09
C TRP A 22 1.88 -9.29 7.65
N GLU A 23 2.91 -8.62 7.14
CA GLU A 23 4.33 -8.72 7.53
C GLU A 23 4.98 -7.34 7.65
N THR A 24 5.97 -7.20 8.53
CA THR A 24 6.83 -6.00 8.58
C THR A 24 8.27 -6.39 8.36
N ILE A 25 8.92 -5.77 7.37
CA ILE A 25 10.31 -6.06 6.99
C ILE A 25 11.15 -4.78 6.96
N VAL A 26 12.46 -4.93 7.14
CA VAL A 26 13.46 -3.88 7.06
C VAL A 26 14.41 -4.25 5.93
N GLU A 27 14.42 -3.44 4.88
CA GLU A 27 15.37 -3.50 3.77
C GLU A 27 16.63 -2.66 4.10
N PRO A 28 17.73 -2.80 3.34
CA PRO A 28 18.94 -2.01 3.53
C PRO A 28 18.66 -0.49 3.63
N ARG A 29 19.50 0.21 4.41
CA ARG A 29 19.31 1.63 4.78
C ARG A 29 18.10 1.88 5.69
N ASP A 30 17.74 0.89 6.52
CA ASP A 30 16.64 0.95 7.49
C ASP A 30 15.28 1.32 6.88
N SER A 31 15.05 0.88 5.64
CA SER A 31 13.79 1.11 4.94
C SER A 31 12.74 0.14 5.46
N ARG A 32 11.73 0.64 6.18
CA ARG A 32 10.70 -0.16 6.84
C ARG A 32 9.48 -0.34 5.94
N TRP A 33 9.03 -1.58 5.77
CA TRP A 33 7.91 -1.90 4.91
C TRP A 33 6.85 -2.72 5.64
N LEU A 34 5.60 -2.40 5.37
CA LEU A 34 4.43 -3.22 5.71
C LEU A 34 3.95 -3.92 4.44
N LEU A 35 3.82 -5.24 4.48
CA LEU A 35 3.28 -6.05 3.39
C LEU A 35 1.96 -6.66 3.85
N LEU A 36 0.89 -6.51 3.07
CA LEU A 36 -0.40 -7.17 3.26
C LEU A 36 -0.58 -8.15 2.11
N SER A 37 -0.64 -9.44 2.43
CA SER A 37 -0.77 -10.48 1.41
C SER A 37 -2.22 -10.61 0.94
N SER A 38 -2.42 -10.84 -0.36
CA SER A 38 -3.75 -11.16 -0.87
C SER A 38 -4.80 -10.06 -0.58
N TRP A 39 -4.45 -8.78 -0.66
CA TRP A 39 -5.40 -7.66 -0.64
C TRP A 39 -6.36 -7.75 -1.83
N PRO A 40 -7.68 -7.60 -1.63
CA PRO A 40 -8.65 -7.66 -2.72
C PRO A 40 -8.52 -6.45 -3.65
N VAL A 41 -8.73 -6.67 -4.94
CA VAL A 41 -8.71 -5.62 -5.97
C VAL A 41 -10.08 -5.55 -6.65
N PRO A 42 -10.62 -4.36 -6.97
CA PRO A 42 -11.88 -4.24 -7.67
C PRO A 42 -11.91 -5.02 -9.01
N ALA A 43 -13.08 -5.50 -9.40
CA ALA A 43 -13.26 -6.13 -10.71
C ALA A 43 -12.93 -5.14 -11.84
N GLY A 44 -12.19 -5.59 -12.85
CA GLY A 44 -11.70 -4.75 -13.96
C GLY A 44 -10.18 -4.74 -14.09
N TYR A 45 -9.45 -5.33 -13.14
CA TYR A 45 -8.02 -5.58 -13.24
C TYR A 45 -7.71 -7.04 -13.64
N THR A 46 -6.51 -7.29 -14.15
CA THR A 46 -6.03 -8.62 -14.53
C THR A 46 -5.75 -9.55 -13.34
N ALA A 47 -5.73 -9.02 -12.12
CA ALA A 47 -5.59 -9.78 -10.89
C ALA A 47 -6.71 -9.41 -9.90
N GLU A 48 -7.27 -10.41 -9.24
CA GLU A 48 -8.33 -10.22 -8.23
C GLU A 48 -7.75 -9.94 -6.83
N ARG A 49 -6.52 -10.39 -6.59
CA ARG A 49 -5.81 -10.22 -5.32
C ARG A 49 -4.34 -9.93 -5.56
N VAL A 50 -3.77 -9.08 -4.71
CA VAL A 50 -2.36 -8.64 -4.78
C VAL A 50 -1.73 -8.57 -3.41
N THR A 51 -0.42 -8.64 -3.33
CA THR A 51 0.30 -8.13 -2.16
C THR A 51 0.39 -6.62 -2.28
N VAL A 52 -0.10 -5.90 -1.26
CA VAL A 52 0.12 -4.47 -1.13
C VAL A 52 1.33 -4.26 -0.22
N ALA A 53 2.31 -3.48 -0.65
CA ALA A 53 3.39 -3.02 0.20
C ALA A 53 3.32 -1.50 0.40
N LEU A 54 3.58 -1.08 1.64
CA LEU A 54 3.61 0.32 2.06
C LEU A 54 4.97 0.61 2.70
N LEU A 55 5.61 1.70 2.27
CA LEU A 55 6.81 2.21 2.91
C LEU A 55 6.40 2.97 4.18
N ILE A 56 6.87 2.51 5.33
CA ILE A 56 6.60 3.12 6.64
C ILE A 56 7.74 4.10 6.96
N PRO A 57 7.52 5.43 6.85
CA PRO A 57 8.59 6.40 7.07
C PRO A 57 9.07 6.39 8.52
N ALA A 58 10.32 6.81 8.78
CA ALA A 58 10.92 6.78 10.10
C ALA A 58 10.09 7.53 11.18
N GLY A 59 9.46 8.66 10.82
CA GLY A 59 8.63 9.47 11.71
C GLY A 59 7.15 9.11 11.73
N TYR A 60 6.75 7.96 11.17
CA TYR A 60 5.37 7.46 11.28
C TYR A 60 4.98 7.25 12.77
N PRO A 61 3.77 7.64 13.23
CA PRO A 61 2.60 8.10 12.46
C PRO A 61 2.52 9.62 12.17
N ASP A 62 3.43 10.43 12.69
CA ASP A 62 3.43 11.87 12.40
C ASP A 62 3.84 12.18 10.96
N SER A 63 4.63 11.28 10.36
CA SER A 63 5.02 11.32 8.95
C SER A 63 4.09 10.48 8.08
N GLN A 64 3.71 11.05 6.95
CA GLN A 64 2.79 10.46 5.98
C GLN A 64 3.33 9.16 5.34
N ILE A 65 2.49 8.11 5.29
CA ILE A 65 2.65 7.01 4.33
C ILE A 65 2.31 7.52 2.94
N ASP A 66 3.19 7.24 1.98
CA ASP A 66 3.06 7.72 0.61
C ASP A 66 3.12 6.56 -0.38
N MET A 67 2.40 6.69 -1.50
CA MET A 67 2.32 5.70 -2.56
C MET A 67 1.75 4.32 -2.13
N ALA A 68 1.65 3.41 -3.08
CA ALA A 68 1.35 2.00 -2.87
C ALA A 68 2.06 1.14 -3.91
N TYR A 69 2.34 -0.10 -3.54
CA TYR A 69 3.14 -1.04 -4.33
C TYR A 69 2.39 -2.36 -4.44
N PHE A 70 2.26 -2.89 -5.65
CA PHE A 70 1.45 -4.09 -5.92
C PHE A 70 2.27 -5.20 -6.55
N ASP A 71 2.11 -6.42 -6.05
CA ASP A 71 2.60 -7.63 -6.69
C ASP A 71 1.53 -8.75 -6.64
N PRO A 72 1.05 -9.30 -7.77
CA PRO A 72 1.51 -9.04 -9.14
C PRO A 72 1.21 -7.60 -9.61
N HIS A 73 1.90 -7.19 -10.67
CA HIS A 73 1.62 -5.95 -11.37
C HIS A 73 0.16 -5.91 -11.85
N LEU A 74 -0.50 -4.77 -11.65
CA LEU A 74 -1.87 -4.57 -12.12
C LEU A 74 -1.88 -4.05 -13.56
N ALA A 75 -2.80 -4.59 -14.36
CA ALA A 75 -3.21 -4.05 -15.64
C ALA A 75 -4.74 -4.05 -15.70
N ARG A 76 -5.32 -3.16 -16.50
CA ARG A 76 -6.78 -3.11 -16.68
C ARG A 76 -7.21 -4.12 -17.75
N GLN A 77 -8.33 -4.79 -17.52
CA GLN A 77 -8.90 -5.75 -18.47
C GLN A 77 -9.43 -5.08 -19.75
N ASP A 78 -9.79 -3.80 -19.68
CA ASP A 78 -10.22 -2.99 -20.82
C ASP A 78 -9.06 -2.50 -21.71
N GLY A 79 -7.82 -2.89 -21.38
CA GLY A 79 -6.62 -2.54 -22.14
C GLY A 79 -6.16 -1.10 -21.99
N LYS A 80 -6.85 -0.25 -21.19
CA LYS A 80 -6.37 1.11 -20.94
C LYS A 80 -5.11 1.09 -20.08
N ALA A 81 -4.16 1.95 -20.43
CA ALA A 81 -2.90 2.08 -19.69
C ALA A 81 -3.13 2.75 -18.33
N ILE A 82 -2.44 2.25 -17.31
CA ILE A 82 -2.38 2.89 -15.99
C ILE A 82 -1.18 3.83 -15.98
N GLY A 83 -1.41 5.10 -15.63
CA GLY A 83 -0.36 6.12 -15.56
C GLY A 83 0.47 6.09 -14.26
N ALA A 84 1.60 6.80 -14.27
CA ALA A 84 2.46 7.03 -13.10
C ALA A 84 2.94 5.73 -12.40
N LEU A 85 3.35 4.75 -13.20
CA LEU A 85 3.88 3.47 -12.74
C LEU A 85 5.41 3.45 -12.76
N ALA A 86 6.00 2.77 -11.79
CA ALA A 86 7.43 2.40 -11.78
C ALA A 86 7.61 1.00 -11.16
N THR A 87 8.78 0.40 -11.29
CA THR A 87 9.12 -0.85 -10.61
C THR A 87 9.88 -0.58 -9.32
N HIS A 88 9.70 -1.45 -8.33
CA HIS A 88 10.46 -1.43 -7.08
C HIS A 88 10.78 -2.86 -6.64
N ASN A 89 12.05 -3.15 -6.42
CA ASN A 89 12.46 -4.46 -5.91
C ASN A 89 12.40 -4.44 -4.38
N LEU A 90 11.64 -5.37 -3.81
CA LEU A 90 11.42 -5.51 -2.38
C LEU A 90 11.29 -6.98 -2.07
N ASP A 91 12.04 -7.49 -1.08
CA ASP A 91 11.92 -8.87 -0.62
C ASP A 91 12.07 -9.92 -1.74
N GLY A 92 13.00 -9.69 -2.68
CA GLY A 92 13.23 -10.56 -3.83
C GLY A 92 12.10 -10.57 -4.88
N ARG A 93 11.08 -9.72 -4.72
CA ARG A 93 9.95 -9.56 -5.66
C ARG A 93 10.04 -8.19 -6.35
N THR A 94 9.45 -8.09 -7.52
CA THR A 94 9.33 -6.83 -8.27
C THR A 94 7.91 -6.32 -8.14
N PHE A 95 7.73 -5.25 -7.36
CA PHE A 95 6.45 -4.59 -7.19
C PHE A 95 6.24 -3.49 -8.24
N GLN A 96 4.99 -3.33 -8.66
CA GLN A 96 4.53 -2.18 -9.41
C GLN A 96 4.20 -1.04 -8.43
N ARG A 97 5.03 -0.01 -8.42
CA ARG A 97 4.78 1.22 -7.65
C ARG A 97 3.79 2.11 -8.38
N TRP A 98 2.76 2.53 -7.67
CA TRP A 98 1.86 3.59 -8.09
C TRP A 98 2.26 4.90 -7.41
N SER A 99 2.76 5.85 -8.19
CA SER A 99 3.13 7.19 -7.70
C SER A 99 1.90 8.08 -7.59
N ARG A 100 1.07 7.79 -6.59
CA ARG A 100 -0.09 8.60 -6.18
C ARG A 100 0.14 9.13 -4.77
N HIS A 101 -0.29 10.37 -4.59
CA HIS A 101 -0.02 11.15 -3.40
C HIS A 101 -1.31 11.73 -2.86
N ARG A 102 -1.35 11.95 -1.55
CA ARG A 102 -2.38 12.80 -0.93
C ARG A 102 -2.31 14.22 -1.52
N THR A 103 -3.46 14.85 -1.64
CA THR A 103 -3.57 16.20 -2.20
C THR A 103 -3.54 17.25 -1.09
N LYS A 104 -3.40 18.52 -1.45
CA LYS A 104 -3.51 19.62 -0.48
C LYS A 104 -4.89 19.73 0.16
N GLN A 105 -5.92 19.23 -0.52
CA GLN A 105 -7.31 19.23 -0.06
C GLN A 105 -7.59 18.08 0.92
N ALA A 106 -6.83 17.00 0.85
CA ALA A 106 -6.91 15.86 1.76
C ALA A 106 -5.49 15.44 2.19
N PRO A 107 -4.77 16.31 2.93
CA PRO A 107 -3.41 16.02 3.37
C PRO A 107 -3.41 14.94 4.44
N TRP A 108 -2.23 14.39 4.75
CA TRP A 108 -2.05 13.59 5.96
C TRP A 108 -2.30 14.45 7.20
N ARG A 109 -3.02 13.90 8.16
CA ARG A 109 -3.35 14.53 9.44
C ARG A 109 -2.61 13.79 10.56
N PRO A 110 -1.49 14.34 11.08
CA PRO A 110 -0.77 13.75 12.20
C PRO A 110 -1.68 13.52 13.41
N GLY A 111 -1.61 12.33 14.00
CA GLY A 111 -2.47 11.92 15.12
C GLY A 111 -3.89 11.49 14.74
N GLU A 112 -4.30 11.60 13.48
CA GLU A 112 -5.61 11.13 12.98
C GLU A 112 -5.49 10.07 11.88
N ASP A 113 -4.59 10.27 10.92
CA ASP A 113 -4.37 9.32 9.83
C ASP A 113 -3.37 8.23 10.24
N ASP A 114 -3.64 7.02 9.77
CA ASP A 114 -2.89 5.79 10.08
C ASP A 114 -2.84 4.84 8.86
N VAL A 115 -2.40 3.59 9.07
CA VAL A 115 -2.37 2.57 8.01
C VAL A 115 -3.77 2.34 7.43
N SER A 116 -4.81 2.35 8.26
CA SER A 116 -6.19 2.12 7.81
C SER A 116 -6.67 3.20 6.85
N SER A 117 -6.41 4.47 7.20
CA SER A 117 -6.78 5.62 6.36
C SER A 117 -6.03 5.60 5.03
N HIS A 118 -4.79 5.12 5.02
CA HIS A 118 -4.00 5.02 3.81
C HIS A 118 -4.46 3.87 2.92
N LEU A 119 -4.81 2.72 3.49
CA LEU A 119 -5.37 1.60 2.71
C LEU A 119 -6.72 1.96 2.10
N ALA A 120 -7.58 2.69 2.82
CA ALA A 120 -8.82 3.22 2.25
C ALA A 120 -8.54 4.16 1.05
N LEU A 121 -7.48 4.97 1.12
CA LEU A 121 -7.04 5.80 0.00
C LEU A 121 -6.48 4.96 -1.17
N VAL A 122 -5.80 3.85 -0.88
CA VAL A 122 -5.35 2.89 -1.90
C VAL A 122 -6.52 2.27 -2.63
N ASP A 123 -7.59 1.89 -1.93
CA ASP A 123 -8.81 1.37 -2.54
C ASP A 123 -9.47 2.42 -3.45
N ASP A 124 -9.59 3.68 -2.99
CA ASP A 124 -10.09 4.79 -3.81
C ASP A 124 -9.24 5.01 -5.07
N TRP A 125 -7.91 4.85 -4.99
CA TRP A 125 -7.05 4.93 -6.17
C TRP A 125 -7.33 3.83 -7.20
N LEU A 126 -7.55 2.60 -6.74
CA LEU A 126 -7.88 1.45 -7.58
C LEU A 126 -9.23 1.65 -8.27
N GLU A 127 -10.24 2.11 -7.54
CA GLU A 127 -11.57 2.36 -8.09
C GLU A 127 -11.55 3.51 -9.11
N ARG A 128 -10.97 4.66 -8.75
CA ARG A 128 -10.91 5.84 -9.65
C ARG A 128 -10.14 5.57 -10.92
N GLU A 129 -9.14 4.69 -10.89
CA GLU A 129 -8.39 4.36 -12.09
C GLU A 129 -9.27 3.65 -13.11
N LEU A 130 -10.20 2.77 -12.69
CA LEU A 130 -11.14 2.10 -13.60
C LEU A 130 -12.17 3.06 -14.21
N LEU A 131 -12.38 4.23 -13.61
CA LEU A 131 -13.31 5.26 -14.10
C LEU A 131 -12.71 6.16 -15.19
N LYS A 132 -11.39 6.11 -15.42
CA LYS A 132 -10.73 6.81 -16.54
C LYS A 132 -10.96 6.07 -17.85
#